data_AF-A0A956DP21-F1
#
_entry.id   AF-A0A956DP21-F1
#
_cell.length_a   1.000
_cell.length_b   1.000
_cell.length_c   1.000
_cell.angle_alpha   90.00
_cell.angle_beta   90.00
_cell.angle_gamma   90.00
#
_symmetry.space_group_name_H-M   'P 1'
#
loop_
_entity.id
_entity.type
_entity.pdbx_description
1 polymer ?
#
loop_
_entity_poly.entity_id
_entity_poly.type
_entity_poly.pdbx_seq_one_letter_code
_entity_poly.pdbx_strand_id
1 'polypeptide(L)'
;MARAEYRTAPLATKEMPKGIPFIIGNEAAERFSYYGMRTILVVFMTQYLLGSDGQLAPMAEKEATGWYHLFGSAVYALPALGAILSDAWWGKYATIFRLSIVYCLGHLALALDETRLGLALGLALIAIGSGGIKPCVTANVGDQFGKKNEHLLERVISWFYFSINFGSFFATLLTPWLLKRFGPHVAFGLPGLLMLIATVMFWMGRNDYVHVPPKGMAVVKEAFSKDGLAAIGKLVVLMLFLAPYYALFEQQGSSWILQAKQMDRTLPLVGELLPSQVHAVNPLLVMLLVPLFSYGLYP
;
A
#
# COMPACT_ATOMS: atom_id res chain seq x y z
N MET A 1 6.95 23.05 28.56
CA MET A 1 8.10 22.46 27.82
C MET A 1 8.04 22.96 26.40
N ALA A 2 9.02 23.75 25.96
CA ALA A 2 9.09 24.20 24.58
C ALA A 2 9.20 22.96 23.67
N ARG A 3 8.22 22.73 22.80
CA ARG A 3 8.32 21.71 21.75
C ARG A 3 9.53 22.09 20.90
N ALA A 4 10.55 21.24 20.85
CA ALA A 4 11.60 21.41 19.86
C ALA A 4 10.92 21.54 18.49
N GLU A 5 11.12 22.67 17.82
CA GLU A 5 10.52 22.89 16.51
C GLU A 5 11.11 21.88 15.53
N TYR A 6 10.24 21.06 14.91
CA TYR A 6 10.66 20.15 13.85
C TYR A 6 11.22 20.96 12.68
N ARG A 7 12.21 20.39 11.97
CA ARG A 7 12.80 21.05 10.80
C ARG A 7 11.77 21.15 9.69
N THR A 8 11.60 22.33 9.10
CA THR A 8 10.66 22.58 8.00
C THR A 8 11.31 22.65 6.62
N ALA A 9 12.64 22.58 6.56
CA ALA A 9 13.43 22.57 5.34
C ALA A 9 14.58 21.53 5.40
N PRO A 10 15.02 21.00 4.24
CA PRO A 10 16.13 20.05 4.16
C PRO A 10 17.45 20.69 4.57
N LEU A 11 18.36 19.88 5.11
CA LEU A 11 19.71 20.34 5.46
C LEU A 11 20.53 20.60 4.20
N ALA A 12 21.40 21.60 4.25
CA ALA A 12 22.35 21.91 3.18
C ALA A 12 23.55 20.94 3.19
N THR A 13 23.28 19.64 3.02
CA THR A 13 24.27 18.55 2.99
C THR A 13 24.36 17.90 1.60
N LYS A 14 25.50 17.26 1.34
CA LYS A 14 25.69 16.37 0.17
C LYS A 14 25.34 14.91 0.50
N GLU A 15 25.12 14.60 1.77
CA GLU A 15 24.87 13.24 2.26
C GLU A 15 23.38 12.85 2.15
N MET A 16 23.13 11.55 2.28
CA MET A 16 21.78 11.00 2.34
C MET A 16 21.07 11.50 3.61
N PRO A 17 19.82 12.02 3.52
CA PRO A 17 19.06 12.38 4.70
C PRO A 17 18.84 11.16 5.61
N LYS A 18 19.08 11.32 6.92
CA LYS A 18 19.00 10.25 7.92
C LYS A 18 17.61 9.61 8.05
N GLY A 19 16.56 10.33 7.63
CA GLY A 19 15.19 9.82 7.62
C GLY A 19 14.90 8.78 6.53
N ILE A 20 15.72 8.69 5.48
CA ILE A 20 15.41 7.88 4.30
C ILE A 20 15.27 6.38 4.59
N PRO A 21 16.17 5.74 5.39
CA PRO A 21 16.00 4.33 5.75
C PRO A 21 14.65 4.02 6.43
N PHE A 22 14.15 4.92 7.27
CA PHE A 22 12.85 4.76 7.92
C PHE A 22 11.70 4.83 6.90
N ILE A 23 11.78 5.71 5.91
CA ILE A 23 10.75 5.83 4.87
C ILE A 23 10.73 4.59 3.97
N ILE A 24 11.90 4.12 3.51
CA ILE A 24 12.00 2.92 2.66
C ILE A 24 11.55 1.67 3.42
N GLY A 25 11.99 1.50 4.67
CA GLY A 25 11.57 0.39 5.51
C GLY A 25 10.06 0.39 5.79
N ASN A 26 9.49 1.57 6.02
CA ASN A 26 8.05 1.72 6.19
C ASN A 26 7.28 1.38 4.91
N GLU A 27 7.78 1.78 3.74
CA GLU A 27 7.18 1.41 2.45
C GLU A 27 7.20 -0.10 2.26
N ALA A 28 8.33 -0.77 2.48
CA ALA A 28 8.42 -2.23 2.35
C ALA A 28 7.37 -2.95 3.22
N ALA A 29 7.23 -2.53 4.48
CA ALA A 29 6.32 -3.13 5.43
C ALA A 29 4.84 -2.82 5.12
N GLU A 30 4.53 -1.59 4.71
CA GLU A 30 3.16 -1.23 4.31
C GLU A 30 2.75 -1.97 3.03
N ARG A 31 3.67 -2.14 2.07
CA ARG A 31 3.45 -2.92 0.84
C ARG A 31 3.27 -4.40 1.16
N PHE A 32 4.07 -4.95 2.08
CA PHE A 32 3.86 -6.29 2.59
C PHE A 32 2.45 -6.41 3.19
N SER A 33 2.03 -5.44 4.01
CA SER A 33 0.74 -5.46 4.67
C SER A 33 -0.43 -5.43 3.68
N TYR A 34 -0.36 -4.51 2.72
CA TYR A 34 -1.38 -4.30 1.69
C TYR A 34 -1.53 -5.53 0.78
N TYR A 35 -0.43 -5.98 0.18
CA TYR A 35 -0.47 -7.11 -0.76
C TYR A 35 -0.76 -8.43 -0.04
N GLY A 36 -0.22 -8.63 1.16
CA GLY A 36 -0.47 -9.83 1.96
C GLY A 36 -1.96 -10.02 2.25
N MET A 37 -2.61 -8.97 2.76
CA MET A 37 -4.05 -8.98 3.02
C MET A 37 -4.85 -9.20 1.73
N ARG A 38 -4.54 -8.45 0.66
CA ARG A 38 -5.27 -8.56 -0.62
C ARG A 38 -5.20 -9.94 -1.23
N THR A 39 -4.02 -10.57 -1.22
CA THR A 39 -3.79 -11.89 -1.83
C THR A 39 -4.63 -12.99 -1.18
N ILE A 40 -4.97 -12.86 0.11
CA ILE A 40 -5.81 -13.85 0.80
C ILE A 40 -7.28 -13.44 0.90
N LEU A 41 -7.64 -12.20 0.58
CA LEU A 41 -8.95 -11.63 0.88
C LEU A 41 -10.11 -12.43 0.24
N VAL A 42 -10.00 -12.76 -1.06
CA VAL A 42 -11.03 -13.56 -1.75
C VAL A 42 -11.11 -14.98 -1.21
N VAL A 43 -9.98 -15.58 -0.85
CA VAL A 43 -9.95 -16.92 -0.25
C VAL A 43 -10.60 -16.90 1.14
N PHE A 44 -10.31 -15.90 1.95
CA PHE A 44 -10.95 -15.68 3.24
C PHE A 44 -12.47 -15.57 3.12
N MET A 45 -12.96 -14.67 2.25
CA MET A 45 -14.40 -14.46 2.05
C MET A 45 -15.13 -15.72 1.56
N THR A 46 -14.48 -16.53 0.73
CA THR A 46 -15.10 -17.72 0.11
C THR A 46 -14.93 -19.02 0.90
N GLN A 47 -14.08 -19.06 1.94
CA GLN A 47 -13.75 -20.31 2.63
C GLN A 47 -13.69 -20.22 4.16
N TYR A 48 -13.37 -19.06 4.72
CA TYR A 48 -13.08 -18.91 6.15
C TYR A 48 -14.04 -17.96 6.89
N LEU A 49 -14.88 -17.23 6.16
CA LEU A 49 -15.77 -16.23 6.75
C LEU A 49 -16.76 -16.87 7.73
N LEU A 50 -16.93 -16.26 8.91
CA LEU A 50 -17.84 -16.74 9.95
C LEU A 50 -19.14 -15.91 10.01
N GLY A 51 -20.22 -16.57 10.42
CA GLY A 51 -21.48 -15.95 10.84
C GLY A 51 -21.40 -15.38 12.25
N SER A 52 -22.41 -14.61 12.66
CA SER A 52 -22.50 -14.06 14.02
C SER A 52 -22.65 -15.14 15.11
N ASP A 53 -23.05 -16.34 14.70
CA ASP A 53 -23.16 -17.54 15.53
C ASP A 53 -21.85 -18.35 15.60
N GLY A 54 -20.78 -17.87 14.95
CA GLY A 54 -19.48 -18.53 14.88
C GLY A 54 -19.41 -19.71 13.91
N GLN A 55 -20.46 -19.98 13.14
CA GLN A 55 -20.45 -21.03 12.11
C GLN A 55 -19.87 -20.51 10.79
N LEU A 56 -19.35 -21.40 9.95
CA LEU A 56 -18.86 -21.00 8.63
C LEU A 56 -20.01 -20.46 7.76
N ALA A 57 -19.85 -19.23 7.28
CA ALA A 57 -20.79 -18.51 6.43
C ALA A 57 -20.08 -17.89 5.21
N PRO A 58 -19.44 -18.70 4.34
CA PRO A 58 -18.68 -18.20 3.19
C PRO A 58 -19.57 -17.45 2.19
N MET A 59 -18.99 -16.44 1.54
CA MET A 59 -19.59 -15.70 0.44
C MET A 59 -19.52 -16.49 -0.87
N ALA A 60 -20.50 -16.28 -1.74
CA ALA A 60 -20.40 -16.71 -3.13
C ALA A 60 -19.25 -15.97 -3.83
N GLU A 61 -18.59 -16.63 -4.80
CA GLU A 61 -17.42 -16.07 -5.49
C GLU A 61 -17.68 -14.70 -6.14
N LYS A 62 -18.89 -14.50 -6.69
CA LYS A 62 -19.32 -13.23 -7.27
C LYS A 62 -19.43 -12.12 -6.22
N GLU A 63 -19.95 -12.43 -5.04
CA GLU A 63 -20.06 -11.48 -3.94
C GLU A 63 -18.66 -11.11 -3.43
N ALA A 64 -17.80 -12.10 -3.17
CA ALA A 64 -16.42 -11.91 -2.73
C ALA A 64 -15.61 -11.05 -3.73
N THR A 65 -15.76 -11.30 -5.03
CA THR A 65 -15.13 -10.51 -6.08
C THR A 65 -15.62 -9.06 -6.08
N GLY A 66 -16.92 -8.84 -5.84
CA GLY A 66 -17.51 -7.52 -5.68
C GLY A 66 -16.89 -6.73 -4.51
N TRP A 67 -16.75 -7.37 -3.33
CA TRP A 67 -16.09 -6.77 -2.17
C TRP A 67 -14.62 -6.44 -2.43
N TYR A 68 -13.88 -7.34 -3.06
CA TYR A 68 -12.48 -7.12 -3.41
C TYR A 68 -12.29 -5.88 -4.30
N HIS A 69 -13.10 -5.74 -5.35
CA HIS A 69 -13.02 -4.60 -6.27
C HIS A 69 -13.59 -3.30 -5.68
N LEU A 70 -14.61 -3.38 -4.80
CA LEU A 70 -15.09 -2.21 -4.07
C LEU A 70 -14.00 -1.65 -3.15
N PHE A 71 -13.34 -2.54 -2.41
CA PHE A 71 -12.20 -2.17 -1.57
C PHE A 71 -11.06 -1.55 -2.39
N GLY A 72 -10.67 -2.19 -3.51
CA GLY A 72 -9.68 -1.63 -4.43
C GLY A 72 -10.07 -0.24 -4.93
N SER A 73 -11.31 -0.06 -5.39
CA SER A 73 -11.83 1.24 -5.84
C SER A 73 -11.73 2.31 -4.76
N ALA A 74 -12.10 2.00 -3.51
CA ALA A 74 -12.01 2.93 -2.39
C ALA A 74 -10.54 3.35 -2.12
N VAL A 75 -9.61 2.39 -2.10
CA VAL A 75 -8.18 2.65 -1.91
C VAL A 75 -7.59 3.56 -2.99
N TYR A 76 -8.10 3.51 -4.22
CA TYR A 76 -7.64 4.36 -5.32
C TYR A 76 -8.44 5.68 -5.48
N ALA A 77 -9.61 5.80 -4.87
CA ALA A 77 -10.38 7.06 -4.84
C ALA A 77 -9.97 7.99 -3.69
N LEU A 78 -9.72 7.43 -2.50
CA LEU A 78 -9.35 8.16 -1.29
C LEU A 78 -8.02 8.96 -1.33
N PRO A 79 -7.03 8.67 -2.20
CA PRO A 79 -5.84 9.50 -2.35
C PRO A 79 -6.14 10.97 -2.64
N ALA A 80 -7.21 11.29 -3.38
CA ALA A 80 -7.60 12.68 -3.61
C ALA A 80 -7.93 13.40 -2.28
N LEU A 81 -8.66 12.73 -1.39
CA LEU A 81 -8.99 13.25 -0.07
C LEU A 81 -7.75 13.33 0.82
N GLY A 82 -6.87 12.32 0.76
CA GLY A 82 -5.60 12.31 1.50
C GLY A 82 -4.68 13.47 1.14
N ALA A 83 -4.56 13.76 -0.16
CA ALA A 83 -3.78 14.89 -0.67
C ALA A 83 -4.33 16.22 -0.14
N ILE A 84 -5.64 16.47 -0.33
CA ILE A 84 -6.33 17.66 0.19
C ILE A 84 -6.12 17.81 1.70
N LEU A 85 -6.28 16.72 2.45
CA LEU A 85 -6.15 16.72 3.90
C LEU A 85 -4.73 17.07 4.35
N SER A 86 -3.72 16.54 3.66
CA SER A 86 -2.31 16.83 3.92
C SER A 86 -1.92 18.26 3.56
N ASP A 87 -2.37 18.78 2.42
CA ASP A 87 -1.97 20.10 1.93
C ASP A 87 -2.72 21.22 2.65
N ALA A 88 -3.99 21.00 3.02
CA ALA A 88 -4.83 22.03 3.62
C ALA A 88 -4.69 22.12 5.15
N TRP A 89 -4.56 20.99 5.86
CA TRP A 89 -4.73 20.98 7.32
C TRP A 89 -3.62 20.31 8.10
N TRP A 90 -3.15 19.13 7.69
CA TRP A 90 -2.32 18.30 8.56
C TRP A 90 -0.83 18.36 8.29
N GLY A 91 -0.42 18.63 7.05
CA GLY A 91 0.92 18.37 6.56
C GLY A 91 1.15 16.87 6.30
N LYS A 92 2.06 16.56 5.37
CA LYS A 92 2.28 15.19 4.86
C LYS A 92 2.68 14.21 5.97
N TYR A 93 3.64 14.56 6.82
CA TYR A 93 4.09 13.70 7.92
C TYR A 93 2.94 13.33 8.88
N ALA A 94 2.14 14.30 9.31
CA ALA A 94 1.05 14.06 10.26
C ALA A 94 -0.07 13.23 9.61
N THR A 95 -0.36 13.45 8.33
CA THR A 95 -1.29 12.62 7.56
C THR A 95 -0.82 11.18 7.50
N ILE A 96 0.45 10.94 7.13
CA ILE A 96 1.03 9.60 7.07
C ILE A 96 0.91 8.91 8.44
N PHE A 97 1.36 9.56 9.51
CA PHE A 97 1.37 8.96 10.84
C PHE A 97 -0.03 8.64 11.37
N ARG A 98 -0.97 9.60 11.30
CA ARG A 98 -2.34 9.41 11.81
C ARG A 98 -3.09 8.34 11.04
N LEU A 99 -2.99 8.34 9.71
CA LEU A 99 -3.66 7.36 8.88
C LEU A 99 -2.99 5.98 8.95
N SER A 100 -1.70 5.90 9.29
CA SER A 100 -1.04 4.62 9.57
C SER A 100 -1.60 3.94 10.82
N ILE A 101 -1.99 4.72 11.84
CA ILE A 101 -2.70 4.18 13.01
C ILE A 101 -4.08 3.63 12.60
N VAL A 102 -4.84 4.37 11.79
CA VAL A 102 -6.14 3.90 11.26
C VAL A 102 -5.96 2.61 10.46
N TYR A 103 -4.90 2.52 9.66
CA TYR A 103 -4.55 1.32 8.93
C TYR A 103 -4.28 0.13 9.88
N CYS A 104 -3.46 0.32 10.91
CA CYS A 104 -3.21 -0.72 11.92
C CYS A 104 -4.50 -1.21 12.59
N LEU A 105 -5.42 -0.29 12.92
CA LEU A 105 -6.74 -0.65 13.47
C LEU A 105 -7.58 -1.48 12.50
N GLY A 106 -7.50 -1.19 11.20
CA GLY A 106 -8.19 -1.99 10.18
C GLY A 106 -7.65 -3.43 10.09
N HIS A 107 -6.33 -3.62 10.19
CA HIS A 107 -5.76 -4.96 10.29
C HIS A 107 -6.12 -5.66 11.59
N LEU A 108 -6.15 -4.93 12.70
CA LEU A 108 -6.58 -5.48 13.98
C LEU A 108 -8.03 -5.96 13.92
N ALA A 109 -8.92 -5.20 13.26
CA ALA A 109 -10.30 -5.61 13.04
C ALA A 109 -10.39 -6.92 12.24
N LEU A 110 -9.68 -7.04 11.11
CA LEU A 110 -9.63 -8.29 10.32
C LEU A 110 -9.00 -9.47 11.09
N ALA A 111 -8.05 -9.18 11.98
CA ALA A 111 -7.36 -10.20 12.76
C ALA A 111 -8.15 -10.68 13.98
N LEU A 112 -9.14 -9.92 14.47
CA LEU A 112 -9.93 -10.28 15.65
C LEU A 112 -11.35 -10.74 15.30
N ASP A 113 -11.93 -10.20 14.24
CA ASP A 113 -13.32 -10.45 13.84
C ASP A 113 -13.37 -11.00 12.41
N GLU A 114 -13.60 -12.31 12.31
CA GLU A 114 -13.69 -13.05 11.05
C GLU A 114 -15.10 -13.00 10.42
N THR A 115 -16.00 -12.16 10.97
CA THR A 115 -17.36 -12.01 10.44
C THR A 115 -17.46 -10.97 9.33
N ARG A 116 -18.63 -10.89 8.70
CA ARG A 116 -18.95 -9.83 7.71
C ARG A 116 -18.79 -8.42 8.27
N LEU A 117 -19.04 -8.20 9.56
CA LEU A 117 -18.87 -6.89 10.19
C LEU A 117 -17.40 -6.54 10.34
N GLY A 118 -16.59 -7.47 10.89
CA GLY A 118 -15.14 -7.33 11.00
C GLY A 118 -14.47 -7.09 9.65
N LEU A 119 -14.90 -7.84 8.62
CA LEU A 119 -14.50 -7.63 7.23
C LEU A 119 -14.80 -6.20 6.76
N ALA A 120 -16.04 -5.74 6.91
CA ALA A 120 -16.46 -4.41 6.44
C ALA A 120 -15.71 -3.29 7.16
N LEU A 121 -15.59 -3.36 8.49
CA LEU A 121 -14.86 -2.38 9.30
C LEU A 121 -13.37 -2.38 8.96
N GLY A 122 -12.76 -3.57 8.89
CA GLY A 122 -11.36 -3.74 8.56
C GLY A 122 -11.01 -3.16 7.18
N LEU A 123 -11.77 -3.52 6.15
CA LEU A 123 -11.57 -3.00 4.80
C LEU A 123 -11.80 -1.49 4.71
N ALA A 124 -12.81 -0.95 5.39
CA ALA A 124 -13.06 0.50 5.42
C ALA A 124 -11.89 1.27 6.05
N LEU A 125 -11.41 0.82 7.21
CA LEU A 125 -10.29 1.44 7.92
C LEU A 125 -8.98 1.34 7.11
N ILE A 126 -8.70 0.17 6.52
CA ILE A 126 -7.54 -0.01 5.64
C ILE A 126 -7.65 0.89 4.40
N ALA A 127 -8.83 1.03 3.81
CA ALA A 127 -9.03 1.90 2.65
C ALA A 127 -8.76 3.37 2.98
N ILE A 128 -9.25 3.84 4.13
CA ILE A 128 -8.97 5.20 4.66
C ILE A 128 -7.48 5.38 4.93
N GLY A 129 -6.86 4.41 5.61
CA GLY A 129 -5.44 4.43 5.93
C GLY A 129 -4.56 4.46 4.67
N SER A 130 -4.56 3.37 3.90
CA SER A 130 -3.74 3.21 2.71
C SER A 130 -4.03 4.30 1.66
N GLY A 131 -5.32 4.58 1.39
CA GLY A 131 -5.73 5.59 0.42
C GLY A 131 -5.19 6.97 0.75
N GLY A 132 -5.31 7.42 2.01
CA GLY A 132 -4.84 8.75 2.38
C GLY A 132 -3.32 8.88 2.57
N ILE A 133 -2.61 7.78 2.87
CA ILE A 133 -1.14 7.73 2.97
C ILE A 133 -0.48 7.85 1.60
N LYS A 134 -0.99 7.12 0.59
CA LYS A 134 -0.40 7.01 -0.77
C LYS A 134 0.06 8.34 -1.40
N PRO A 135 -0.76 9.42 -1.46
CA PRO A 135 -0.33 10.67 -2.08
C PRO A 135 0.78 11.39 -1.30
N CYS A 136 0.93 11.08 -0.01
CA CYS A 136 1.81 11.81 0.90
C CYS A 136 3.23 11.22 0.95
N VAL A 137 3.40 9.90 0.85
CA VAL A 137 4.70 9.24 1.12
C VAL A 137 5.77 9.64 0.11
N THR A 138 5.50 9.52 -1.20
CA THR A 138 6.46 9.88 -2.24
C THR A 138 6.78 11.39 -2.20
N ALA A 139 5.76 12.22 -1.94
CA ALA A 139 5.96 13.65 -1.78
C ALA A 139 6.82 13.97 -0.54
N ASN A 140 6.64 13.23 0.56
CA ASN A 140 7.44 13.36 1.78
C ASN A 140 8.89 12.92 1.57
N VAL A 141 9.16 11.91 0.73
CA VAL A 141 10.53 11.53 0.32
C VAL A 141 11.21 12.71 -0.37
N GLY A 142 10.55 13.31 -1.36
CA GLY A 142 11.09 14.45 -2.11
C GLY A 142 11.44 15.64 -1.21
N ASP A 143 10.59 15.93 -0.22
CA ASP A 143 10.80 17.02 0.73
C ASP A 143 12.08 16.87 1.59
N GLN A 144 12.67 15.67 1.67
CA GLN A 144 13.90 15.44 2.44
C GLN A 144 15.16 15.93 1.72
N PHE A 145 15.07 16.20 0.41
CA PHE A 145 16.21 16.57 -0.43
C PHE A 145 16.23 18.06 -0.71
N GLY A 146 17.41 18.65 -0.61
CA GLY A 146 17.70 20.01 -1.04
C GLY A 146 18.62 20.02 -2.26
N LYS A 147 19.00 21.22 -2.73
CA LYS A 147 19.81 21.40 -3.95
C LYS A 147 21.17 20.70 -3.93
N LYS A 148 21.78 20.50 -2.76
CA LYS A 148 23.11 19.88 -2.63
C LYS A 148 23.11 18.34 -2.69
N ASN A 149 21.97 17.71 -2.41
CA ASN A 149 21.83 16.24 -2.43
C ASN A 149 20.71 15.74 -3.36
N GLU A 150 20.14 16.62 -4.20
CA GLU A 150 19.09 16.30 -5.20
C GLU A 150 19.48 15.12 -6.12
N HIS A 151 20.77 15.00 -6.48
CA HIS A 151 21.30 13.88 -7.27
C HIS A 151 21.16 12.50 -6.59
N LEU A 152 20.95 12.43 -5.27
CA LEU A 152 20.72 11.19 -4.56
C LEU A 152 19.24 10.75 -4.58
N LEU A 153 18.32 11.62 -4.97
CA LEU A 153 16.88 11.35 -4.98
C LEU A 153 16.54 10.20 -5.94
N GLU A 154 17.15 10.17 -7.12
CA GLU A 154 16.94 9.10 -8.11
C GLU A 154 17.28 7.73 -7.52
N ARG A 155 18.44 7.61 -6.86
CA ARG A 155 18.84 6.38 -6.17
C ARG A 155 17.84 5.97 -5.09
N VAL A 156 17.29 6.93 -4.35
CA VAL A 156 16.26 6.63 -3.33
C VAL A 156 14.96 6.19 -3.97
N ILE A 157 14.55 6.82 -5.06
CA ILE A 157 13.36 6.42 -5.81
C ILE A 157 13.52 4.97 -6.32
N SER A 158 14.70 4.58 -6.82
CA SER A 158 14.97 3.19 -7.20
C SER A 158 14.84 2.22 -6.00
N TRP A 159 15.43 2.55 -4.84
CA TRP A 159 15.28 1.73 -3.63
C TRP A 159 13.84 1.67 -3.13
N PHE A 160 13.10 2.77 -3.25
CA PHE A 160 11.68 2.84 -2.91
C PHE A 160 10.87 1.89 -3.79
N TYR A 161 11.05 1.94 -5.12
CA TYR A 161 10.42 0.99 -6.05
C TYR A 161 10.82 -0.46 -5.80
N PHE A 162 12.10 -0.72 -5.50
CA PHE A 162 12.55 -2.06 -5.12
C PHE A 162 11.83 -2.55 -3.86
N SER A 163 11.74 -1.70 -2.83
CA SER A 163 11.09 -2.04 -1.55
C SER A 163 9.62 -2.42 -1.71
N ILE A 164 8.91 -1.78 -2.67
CA ILE A 164 7.52 -2.11 -3.02
C ILE A 164 7.40 -3.53 -3.54
N ASN A 165 8.24 -3.89 -4.51
CA ASN A 165 8.21 -5.21 -5.12
C ASN A 165 8.70 -6.29 -4.14
N PHE A 166 9.73 -5.98 -3.36
CA PHE A 166 10.23 -6.86 -2.31
C PHE A 166 9.14 -7.19 -1.29
N GLY A 167 8.49 -6.17 -0.73
CA GLY A 167 7.38 -6.36 0.22
C GLY A 167 6.23 -7.17 -0.38
N SER A 168 5.82 -6.84 -1.60
CA SER A 168 4.75 -7.54 -2.33
C SER A 168 5.06 -9.03 -2.57
N PHE A 169 6.29 -9.34 -3.01
CA PHE A 169 6.75 -10.70 -3.27
C PHE A 169 6.64 -11.59 -2.02
N PHE A 170 7.28 -11.17 -0.93
CA PHE A 170 7.26 -11.97 0.30
C PHE A 170 5.87 -12.06 0.92
N ALA A 171 5.06 -11.00 0.85
CA ALA A 171 3.69 -11.05 1.33
C ALA A 171 2.81 -12.03 0.55
N THR A 172 2.98 -12.06 -0.77
CA THR A 172 2.20 -12.94 -1.66
C THR A 172 2.57 -14.41 -1.46
N LEU A 173 3.80 -14.70 -1.04
CA LEU A 173 4.23 -16.05 -0.69
C LEU A 173 3.82 -16.45 0.73
N LEU A 174 4.11 -15.61 1.72
CA LEU A 174 3.99 -15.96 3.13
C LEU A 174 2.54 -15.94 3.62
N THR A 175 1.75 -14.94 3.24
CA THR A 175 0.41 -14.74 3.82
C THR A 175 -0.59 -15.86 3.45
N PRO A 176 -0.63 -16.37 2.21
CA PRO A 176 -1.47 -17.54 1.88
C PRO A 176 -1.06 -18.80 2.64
N TRP A 177 0.24 -19.00 2.85
CA TRP A 177 0.74 -20.11 3.65
C TRP A 177 0.31 -20.00 5.11
N LEU A 178 0.39 -18.80 5.70
CA LEU A 178 -0.11 -18.52 7.04
C LEU A 178 -1.61 -18.79 7.15
N LEU A 179 -2.40 -18.35 6.17
CA LEU A 179 -3.84 -18.60 6.16
C LEU A 179 -4.15 -20.09 6.19
N LYS A 180 -3.48 -20.89 5.34
CA LYS A 180 -3.70 -22.35 5.28
C LYS A 180 -3.26 -23.06 6.55
N ARG A 181 -2.16 -22.62 7.19
CA ARG A 181 -1.54 -23.33 8.31
C ARG A 181 -2.06 -22.90 9.68
N PHE A 182 -2.34 -21.61 9.86
CA PHE A 182 -2.64 -21.00 11.16
C PHE A 182 -3.97 -20.24 11.20
N GLY A 183 -4.68 -20.11 10.07
CA GLY A 183 -6.00 -19.48 9.99
C GLY A 183 -5.98 -17.96 9.81
N PRO A 184 -7.17 -17.33 9.68
CA PRO A 184 -7.29 -15.92 9.32
C PRO A 184 -6.73 -14.95 10.36
N HIS A 185 -6.95 -15.21 11.66
CA HIS A 185 -6.38 -14.42 12.75
C HIS A 185 -4.87 -14.14 12.58
N VAL A 186 -4.07 -15.17 12.29
CA VAL A 186 -2.61 -15.02 12.09
C VAL A 186 -2.29 -14.40 10.74
N ALA A 187 -3.03 -14.78 9.69
CA ALA A 187 -2.77 -14.34 8.33
C ALA A 187 -3.08 -12.84 8.12
N PHE A 188 -4.07 -12.28 8.82
CA PHE A 188 -4.31 -10.83 8.86
C PHE A 188 -3.51 -10.12 9.96
N GLY A 189 -3.23 -10.81 11.07
CA GLY A 189 -2.50 -10.27 12.21
C GLY A 189 -1.03 -9.99 11.93
N LEU A 190 -0.30 -10.87 11.24
CA LEU A 190 1.11 -10.64 10.92
C LEU A 190 1.32 -9.39 10.04
N PRO A 191 0.61 -9.22 8.90
CA PRO A 191 0.58 -7.95 8.16
C PRO A 191 0.35 -6.73 9.06
N GLY A 192 -0.68 -6.80 9.93
CA GLY A 192 -1.00 -5.72 10.87
C GLY A 192 0.11 -5.39 11.85
N LEU A 193 0.77 -6.41 12.40
CA LEU A 193 1.90 -6.25 13.31
C LEU A 193 3.10 -5.61 12.60
N LEU A 194 3.42 -6.05 11.38
CA LEU A 194 4.49 -5.44 10.59
C LEU A 194 4.17 -3.99 10.24
N MET A 195 2.91 -3.67 9.90
CA MET A 195 2.46 -2.29 9.69
C MET A 195 2.55 -1.44 10.98
N LEU A 196 2.26 -2.03 12.14
CA LEU A 196 2.43 -1.35 13.43
C LEU A 196 3.91 -1.05 13.72
N ILE A 197 4.79 -2.02 13.51
CA ILE A 197 6.25 -1.84 13.64
C ILE A 197 6.72 -0.74 12.68
N ALA A 198 6.25 -0.76 11.42
CA ALA A 198 6.53 0.27 10.44
C ALA A 198 6.10 1.67 10.91
N THR A 199 4.89 1.78 11.45
CA THR A 199 4.34 3.03 11.99
C THR A 199 5.19 3.55 13.15
N VAL A 200 5.65 2.66 14.05
CA VAL A 200 6.54 3.02 15.16
C VAL A 200 7.91 3.46 14.64
N MET A 201 8.50 2.74 13.69
CA MET A 201 9.77 3.13 13.06
C MET A 201 9.66 4.49 12.36
N PHE A 202 8.57 4.73 11.64
CA PHE A 202 8.30 6.01 11.01
C PHE A 202 8.25 7.12 12.07
N TRP A 203 7.54 6.90 13.19
CA TRP A 203 7.48 7.84 14.31
C TRP A 203 8.84 8.05 15.02
N MET A 204 9.71 7.05 15.09
CA MET A 204 11.06 7.20 15.64
C MET A 204 11.90 8.17 14.80
N GLY A 205 11.74 8.17 13.47
CA GLY A 205 12.41 9.09 12.55
C GLY A 205 11.90 10.55 12.59
N ARG A 206 10.91 10.88 13.44
CA ARG A 206 10.29 12.23 13.50
C ARG A 206 11.25 13.40 13.72
N ASN A 207 12.39 13.18 14.36
CA ASN A 207 13.38 14.26 14.54
C ASN A 207 14.32 14.39 13.32
N ASP A 208 14.36 13.34 12.49
CA ASP A 208 15.21 13.24 11.31
C ASP A 208 14.52 13.75 10.03
N TYR A 209 13.20 13.89 10.02
CA TYR A 209 12.45 14.37 8.85
C TYR A 209 12.31 15.89 8.75
N VAL A 210 12.21 16.33 7.50
CA VAL A 210 11.64 17.62 7.11
C VAL A 210 10.11 17.54 7.19
N HIS A 211 9.52 18.43 7.98
CA HIS A 211 8.09 18.60 8.20
C HIS A 211 7.61 19.83 7.45
N VAL A 212 7.19 19.65 6.20
CA VAL A 212 6.62 20.75 5.42
C VAL A 212 5.25 21.14 6.01
N PRO A 213 5.05 22.41 6.40
CA PRO A 213 3.78 22.86 6.94
C PRO A 213 2.68 22.84 5.87
N PRO A 214 1.40 22.64 6.26
CA PRO A 214 0.29 22.71 5.33
C PRO A 214 0.21 24.11 4.71
N LYS A 215 -0.08 24.15 3.40
CA LYS A 215 -0.20 25.39 2.62
C LYS A 215 -1.58 26.05 2.78
N GLY A 216 -2.53 25.36 3.41
CA GLY A 216 -3.86 25.88 3.69
C GLY A 216 -4.84 25.74 2.52
N MET A 217 -6.03 26.30 2.69
CA MET A 217 -7.15 26.15 1.73
C MET A 217 -6.91 26.82 0.37
N ALA A 218 -5.87 27.65 0.24
CA ALA A 218 -5.50 28.28 -1.02
C ALA A 218 -5.16 27.25 -2.11
N VAL A 219 -4.42 26.20 -1.76
CA VAL A 219 -4.05 25.12 -2.70
C VAL A 219 -5.28 24.35 -3.17
N VAL A 220 -6.26 24.14 -2.29
CA VAL A 220 -7.52 23.48 -2.66
C VAL A 220 -8.31 24.36 -3.62
N LYS A 221 -8.40 25.67 -3.34
CA LYS A 221 -9.05 26.62 -4.25
C LYS A 221 -8.37 26.67 -5.62
N GLU A 222 -7.04 26.57 -5.66
CA GLU A 222 -6.27 26.50 -6.91
C GLU A 222 -6.54 25.18 -7.66
N ALA A 223 -6.58 24.04 -6.96
CA ALA A 223 -6.89 22.74 -7.57
C ALA A 223 -8.30 22.71 -8.21
N PHE A 224 -9.27 23.39 -7.61
CA PHE A 224 -10.63 23.55 -8.14
C PHE A 224 -10.84 24.81 -8.99
N SER A 225 -9.77 25.53 -9.34
CA SER A 225 -9.82 26.63 -10.28
C SER A 225 -10.06 26.13 -11.71
N LYS A 226 -10.34 27.04 -12.66
CA LYS A 226 -10.50 26.68 -14.08
C LYS A 226 -9.26 25.99 -14.64
N ASP A 227 -8.06 26.48 -14.28
CA ASP A 227 -6.80 25.91 -14.75
C ASP A 227 -6.53 24.54 -14.11
N GLY A 228 -6.82 24.40 -12.81
CA GLY A 228 -6.73 23.13 -12.09
C GLY A 228 -7.67 22.06 -12.66
N LEU A 229 -8.94 22.41 -12.88
CA LEU A 229 -9.93 21.53 -13.48
C LEU A 229 -9.59 21.18 -14.94
N ALA A 230 -9.03 22.11 -15.71
CA ALA A 230 -8.55 21.83 -17.06
C ALA A 230 -7.36 20.86 -17.06
N ALA A 231 -6.43 21.00 -16.11
CA ALA A 231 -5.33 20.05 -15.93
C ALA A 231 -5.83 18.66 -15.51
N ILE A 232 -6.75 18.59 -14.55
CA ILE A 232 -7.40 17.34 -14.13
C ILE A 232 -8.14 16.70 -15.33
N GLY A 233 -8.87 17.49 -16.12
CA GLY A 233 -9.56 16.99 -17.31
C GLY A 233 -8.62 16.33 -18.32
N LYS A 234 -7.45 16.93 -18.58
CA LYS A 234 -6.41 16.32 -19.43
C LYS A 234 -5.89 15.00 -18.85
N LEU A 235 -5.67 14.94 -17.54
CA LEU A 235 -5.24 13.72 -16.85
C LEU A 235 -6.33 12.63 -16.92
N VAL A 236 -7.61 12.98 -16.79
CA VAL A 236 -8.73 12.03 -16.93
C VAL A 236 -8.74 11.38 -18.30
N VAL A 237 -8.49 12.13 -19.38
CA VAL A 237 -8.37 11.55 -20.74
C VAL A 237 -7.27 10.51 -20.79
N LEU A 238 -6.08 10.79 -20.23
CA LEU A 238 -5.00 9.82 -20.15
C LEU A 238 -5.42 8.58 -19.32
N MET A 239 -6.05 8.78 -18.17
CA MET A 239 -6.50 7.68 -17.30
C MET A 239 -7.57 6.80 -17.95
N LEU A 240 -8.44 7.35 -18.81
CA LEU A 240 -9.43 6.56 -19.56
C LEU A 240 -8.76 5.55 -20.49
N PHE A 241 -7.62 5.89 -21.11
CA PHE A 241 -6.86 4.94 -21.93
C PHE A 241 -6.17 3.85 -21.11
N LEU A 242 -5.79 4.15 -19.87
CA LEU A 242 -5.20 3.15 -18.96
C LEU A 242 -6.27 2.31 -18.24
N ALA A 243 -7.53 2.73 -18.24
CA ALA A 243 -8.60 2.04 -17.52
C ALA A 243 -8.77 0.56 -17.93
N PRO A 244 -8.76 0.19 -19.24
CA PRO A 244 -8.82 -1.22 -19.64
C PRO A 244 -7.65 -2.05 -19.11
N TYR A 245 -6.44 -1.48 -19.12
CA TYR A 245 -5.25 -2.12 -18.57
C TYR A 245 -5.42 -2.41 -17.07
N TYR A 246 -5.81 -1.40 -16.28
CA TYR A 246 -6.00 -1.57 -14.85
C TYR A 246 -7.18 -2.49 -14.52
N ALA A 247 -8.26 -2.46 -15.30
CA ALA A 247 -9.39 -3.37 -15.12
C ALA A 247 -8.97 -4.84 -15.27
N LEU A 248 -8.09 -5.14 -16.23
CA LEU A 248 -7.50 -6.47 -16.42
C LEU A 248 -6.45 -6.80 -15.34
N PHE A 249 -5.57 -5.86 -15.04
CA PHE A 249 -4.51 -6.04 -14.03
C PHE A 249 -5.11 -6.38 -12.66
N GLU A 250 -6.20 -5.71 -12.27
CA GLU A 250 -6.87 -5.92 -10.99
C GLU A 250 -7.55 -7.30 -10.88
N GLN A 251 -7.78 -8.02 -11.99
CA GLN A 251 -8.31 -9.40 -11.96
C GLN A 251 -7.33 -10.39 -11.33
N GLN A 252 -6.04 -10.03 -11.26
CA GLN A 252 -5.02 -10.90 -10.68
C GLN A 252 -5.35 -11.27 -9.22
N GLY A 253 -5.99 -10.40 -8.43
CA GLY A 253 -6.31 -10.72 -7.04
C GLY A 253 -7.73 -11.24 -6.79
N SER A 254 -8.50 -11.48 -7.86
CA SER A 254 -9.87 -12.01 -7.77
C SER A 254 -10.05 -13.21 -8.70
N SER A 255 -10.54 -12.97 -9.92
CA SER A 255 -10.91 -14.01 -10.87
C SER A 255 -9.76 -14.98 -11.18
N TRP A 256 -8.52 -14.48 -11.25
CA TRP A 256 -7.37 -15.34 -11.54
C TRP A 256 -6.98 -16.25 -10.37
N ILE A 257 -7.20 -15.82 -9.12
CA ILE A 257 -7.02 -16.69 -7.95
C ILE A 257 -8.04 -17.84 -7.98
N LEU A 258 -9.29 -17.53 -8.36
CA LEU A 258 -10.34 -18.54 -8.49
C LEU A 258 -10.04 -19.52 -9.63
N GLN A 259 -9.59 -19.01 -10.79
CA GLN A 259 -9.14 -19.84 -11.91
C GLN A 259 -7.97 -20.74 -11.53
N ALA A 260 -6.99 -20.21 -10.79
CA ALA A 260 -5.82 -20.97 -10.36
C ALA A 260 -6.20 -22.19 -9.49
N LYS A 261 -7.32 -22.16 -8.76
CA LYS A 261 -7.84 -23.34 -8.03
C LYS A 261 -8.13 -24.52 -8.95
N GLN A 262 -8.48 -24.26 -10.21
CA GLN A 262 -8.86 -25.27 -11.21
C GLN A 262 -7.68 -25.69 -12.11
N MET A 263 -6.50 -25.11 -11.90
CA MET A 263 -5.31 -25.38 -12.70
C MET A 263 -4.33 -26.30 -11.95
N ASP A 264 -3.48 -26.98 -12.71
CA ASP A 264 -2.29 -27.62 -12.16
C ASP A 264 -1.29 -26.53 -11.73
N ARG A 265 -0.95 -26.54 -10.44
CA ARG A 265 -0.07 -25.58 -9.78
C ARG A 265 1.24 -26.24 -9.30
N THR A 266 1.54 -27.44 -9.80
CA THR A 266 2.76 -28.16 -9.44
C THR A 266 3.93 -27.68 -10.30
N LEU A 267 4.93 -27.10 -9.63
CA LEU A 267 6.18 -26.70 -10.28
C LEU A 267 7.28 -27.69 -9.93
N PRO A 268 8.08 -28.17 -10.91
CA PRO A 268 9.12 -29.18 -10.69
C PRO A 268 10.13 -28.84 -9.58
N LEU A 269 10.42 -27.55 -9.36
CA LEU A 269 11.43 -27.08 -8.41
C LEU A 269 10.86 -26.55 -7.08
N VAL A 270 9.56 -26.25 -7.01
CA VAL A 270 8.95 -25.50 -5.89
C VAL A 270 7.80 -26.27 -5.23
N GLY A 271 7.31 -27.34 -5.87
CA GLY A 271 6.16 -28.11 -5.40
C GLY A 271 4.83 -27.47 -5.79
N GLU A 272 3.75 -27.83 -5.08
CA GLU A 272 2.42 -27.28 -5.33
C GLU A 272 2.28 -25.88 -4.72
N LEU A 273 2.07 -24.87 -5.57
CA LEU A 273 1.78 -23.51 -5.13
C LEU A 273 0.31 -23.36 -4.73
N LEU A 274 0.02 -22.57 -3.71
CA LEU A 274 -1.34 -22.14 -3.40
C LEU A 274 -1.87 -21.23 -4.52
N PRO A 275 -3.20 -21.21 -4.77
CA PRO A 275 -3.77 -20.44 -5.88
C PRO A 275 -3.37 -18.95 -5.83
N SER A 276 -3.36 -18.35 -4.64
CA SER A 276 -2.98 -16.95 -4.47
C SER A 276 -1.47 -16.68 -4.65
N GLN A 277 -0.61 -17.69 -4.51
CA GLN A 277 0.86 -17.54 -4.62
C GLN A 277 1.33 -17.38 -6.07
N VAL A 278 0.51 -17.77 -7.06
CA VAL A 278 0.83 -17.62 -8.49
C VAL A 278 1.19 -16.17 -8.84
N HIS A 279 0.58 -15.21 -8.15
CA HIS A 279 0.80 -13.78 -8.39
C HIS A 279 2.16 -13.26 -7.88
N ALA A 280 2.89 -14.03 -7.07
CA ALA A 280 4.23 -13.66 -6.62
C ALA A 280 5.23 -13.55 -7.80
N VAL A 281 4.91 -14.18 -8.94
CA VAL A 281 5.74 -14.10 -10.15
C VAL A 281 5.87 -12.66 -10.65
N ASN A 282 4.83 -11.82 -10.55
CA ASN A 282 4.88 -10.44 -11.04
C ASN A 282 5.98 -9.59 -10.33
N PRO A 283 5.93 -9.38 -9.01
CA PRO A 283 6.98 -8.61 -8.33
C PRO A 283 8.36 -9.26 -8.45
N LEU A 284 8.44 -10.61 -8.54
CA LEU A 284 9.71 -11.30 -8.81
C LEU A 284 10.28 -10.93 -10.18
N LEU A 285 9.46 -10.97 -11.24
CA LEU A 285 9.88 -10.58 -12.57
C LEU A 285 10.31 -9.11 -12.60
N VAL A 286 9.60 -8.21 -11.93
CA VAL A 286 10.03 -6.79 -11.84
C VAL A 286 11.41 -6.68 -11.18
N MET A 287 11.64 -7.37 -10.06
CA MET A 287 12.94 -7.33 -9.36
C MET A 287 14.09 -7.95 -10.17
N LEU A 288 13.82 -8.93 -11.04
CA LEU A 288 14.84 -9.57 -11.88
C LEU A 288 15.07 -8.82 -13.19
N LEU A 289 13.99 -8.42 -13.87
CA LEU A 289 14.04 -7.82 -15.19
C LEU A 289 14.50 -6.37 -15.13
N VAL A 290 14.12 -5.57 -14.12
CA VAL A 290 14.55 -4.17 -14.07
C VAL A 290 16.09 -4.06 -14.04
N PRO A 291 16.82 -4.73 -13.13
CA PRO A 291 18.29 -4.69 -13.15
C PRO A 291 18.88 -5.29 -14.44
N LEU A 292 18.31 -6.38 -14.95
CA LEU A 292 18.78 -7.03 -16.17
C LEU A 292 18.70 -6.08 -17.38
N PHE A 293 17.58 -5.38 -17.54
CA PHE A 293 17.39 -4.45 -18.66
C PHE A 293 18.20 -3.17 -18.46
N SER A 294 18.25 -2.62 -17.25
CA SER A 294 18.95 -1.37 -16.96
C SER A 294 20.48 -1.48 -16.92
N TYR A 295 21.05 -2.65 -16.60
CA TYR A 295 22.50 -2.83 -16.49
C TYR A 295 23.08 -3.84 -17.49
N GLY A 296 22.25 -4.78 -17.97
CA GLY A 296 22.71 -5.86 -18.85
C GLY A 296 22.39 -5.62 -20.33
N LEU A 297 21.12 -5.37 -20.66
CA LEU A 297 20.65 -5.33 -22.06
C LEU A 297 20.66 -3.94 -22.68
N TYR A 298 20.26 -2.91 -21.92
CA TYR A 298 20.23 -1.51 -22.36
C TYR A 298 20.95 -0.63 -21.31
N PRO A 299 22.28 -0.74 -21.20
CA PRO A 299 23.07 0.07 -20.27
C PRO A 299 23.06 1.56 -20.63
#